data_AF-A0A920BMM0-F1
#
_entry.id   AF-A0A920BMM0-F1
#
_cell.length_a   1.000
_cell.length_b   1.000
_cell.length_c   1.000
_cell.angle_alpha   90.00
_cell.angle_beta   90.00
_cell.angle_gamma   90.00
#
_symmetry.space_group_name_H-M   'P 1'
#
loop_
_entity.id
_entity.type
_entity.pdbx_description
1 polymer ?
#
loop_
_entity_poly.entity_id
_entity_poly.type
_entity_poly.pdbx_seq_one_letter_code
_entity_poly.pdbx_strand_id
1 'polypeptide(L)' 'MPIESFVEYALPSLKQRYYATQHRVSNIRVEIKDDKALVESYVLAYHVEMGETPSSCIPLTEIYRYVRFKRWALEDK' A
#
# COMPACT_ATOMS: atom_id res chain seq x y z
N MET A 1 3.96 11.97 -8.70
CA MET A 1 4.56 12.12 -7.36
C MET A 1 5.77 11.21 -7.28
N PRO A 2 6.96 11.72 -6.93
CA PRO A 2 8.10 10.87 -6.61
C PRO A 2 7.77 9.95 -5.42
N ILE A 3 8.40 8.77 -5.33
CA ILE A 3 8.11 7.81 -4.24
C ILE A 3 8.53 8.39 -2.88
N GLU A 4 9.52 9.27 -2.91
CA GLU A 4 10.07 10.01 -1.78
C GLU A 4 9.01 10.91 -1.14
N SER A 5 8.14 11.54 -1.95
CA SER A 5 7.05 12.39 -1.45
C SER A 5 5.76 11.61 -1.11
N PHE A 6 5.69 10.33 -1.46
CA PHE A 6 4.48 9.53 -1.20
C PHE A 6 4.22 9.36 0.29
N VAL A 7 5.27 9.14 1.07
CA VAL A 7 5.17 8.93 2.52
C VAL A 7 4.62 10.18 3.21
N GLU A 8 5.13 11.35 2.83
CA GLU A 8 4.70 12.65 3.37
C GLU A 8 3.22 12.93 3.07
N TYR A 9 2.76 12.56 1.88
CA TYR A 9 1.35 12.68 1.51
C TYR A 9 0.45 11.65 2.21
N ALA A 10 0.86 10.38 2.25
CA ALA A 10 -0.01 9.28 2.68
C ALA A 10 -0.14 9.19 4.21
N LEU A 11 0.93 9.43 4.96
CA LEU A 11 0.94 9.23 6.42
C LEU A 11 -0.09 10.08 7.18
N PRO A 12 -0.25 11.40 6.91
CA PRO A 12 -1.24 12.20 7.63
C PRO A 12 -2.67 11.69 7.43
N SER A 13 -3.02 11.34 6.20
CA SER A 13 -4.35 10.81 5.85
C SER A 13 -4.63 9.46 6.54
N LEU A 14 -3.65 8.56 6.52
CA LEU A 14 -3.78 7.24 7.17
C LEU A 14 -3.91 7.36 8.69
N LYS A 15 -3.13 8.23 9.33
CA LYS A 15 -3.19 8.48 10.78
C LYS A 15 -4.50 9.10 11.23
N GLN A 16 -5.11 9.93 10.38
CA GLN A 16 -6.40 10.55 10.69
C GLN A 16 -7.54 9.54 10.66
N ARG A 17 -7.50 8.57 9.74
CA ARG A 17 -8.61 7.66 9.48
C ARG A 17 -8.52 6.34 10.26
N TYR A 18 -7.33 5.75 10.33
CA TYR A 18 -7.17 4.39 10.82
C TYR A 18 -6.40 4.35 12.13
N TYR A 19 -6.95 3.64 13.11
CA TYR A 19 -6.28 3.28 14.36
C TYR A 19 -5.25 2.16 14.13
N ALA A 20 -5.61 1.14 13.35
CA ALA A 20 -4.74 0.03 12.99
C ALA A 20 -4.96 -0.38 11.54
N THR A 21 -3.89 -0.83 10.88
CA THR A 21 -3.94 -1.36 9.52
C THR A 21 -3.16 -2.66 9.44
N GLN A 22 -3.63 -3.61 8.65
CA GLN A 22 -2.93 -4.85 8.34
C GLN A 22 -3.10 -5.14 6.86
N HIS A 23 -1.98 -5.22 6.14
CA HIS A 23 -1.98 -5.55 4.72
C HIS A 23 -1.39 -6.95 4.55
N ARG A 24 -2.24 -7.92 4.25
CA ARG A 24 -1.82 -9.27 3.87
C ARG A 24 -1.57 -9.29 2.38
N VAL A 25 -0.30 -9.16 2.02
CA VAL A 25 0.15 -9.33 0.63
C VAL A 25 0.00 -10.80 0.24
N SER A 26 -0.59 -11.03 -0.92
CA SER A 26 -0.85 -12.37 -1.47
C SER A 26 -0.03 -12.57 -2.75
N ASN A 27 -0.61 -13.19 -3.77
CA ASN A 27 0.01 -13.41 -5.07
C ASN A 27 0.61 -12.11 -5.63
N ILE A 28 1.85 -12.23 -6.12
CA ILE A 28 2.54 -11.17 -6.85
C ILE A 28 2.96 -11.75 -8.19
N ARG A 29 2.62 -11.06 -9.27
CA ARG A 29 3.13 -11.34 -10.61
C ARG A 29 4.16 -10.28 -10.96
N VAL A 30 5.33 -10.73 -11.40
CA VAL A 30 6.41 -9.86 -11.86
C VAL A 30 6.71 -10.22 -13.31
N GLU A 31 6.67 -9.23 -14.18
CA GLU A 31 7.16 -9.34 -15.56
C GLU A 31 8.40 -8.45 -15.69
N ILE A 32 9.53 -9.04 -16.06
CA ILE A 32 10.78 -8.32 -16.26
C ILE A 32 11.06 -8.22 -17.76
N LYS A 33 11.37 -7.03 -18.25
CA LYS A 33 11.81 -6.77 -19.62
C LYS A 33 12.92 -5.72 -19.59
N ASP A 34 14.10 -6.11 -20.04
CA ASP A 34 15.31 -5.26 -20.04
C ASP A 34 15.58 -4.67 -18.65
N ASP A 35 15.65 -3.34 -18.55
CA ASP A 35 15.83 -2.56 -17.32
C ASP A 35 14.49 -2.20 -16.65
N LYS A 36 13.42 -2.95 -16.90
CA LYS A 36 12.07 -2.66 -16.38
C LYS A 36 11.41 -3.88 -15.76
N ALA A 37 10.62 -3.62 -14.72
CA ALA A 37 9.74 -4.59 -14.12
C ALA A 37 8.31 -4.01 -14.03
N LEU A 38 7.34 -4.82 -14.44
CA LEU A 38 5.93 -4.63 -14.14
C LEU A 38 5.57 -5.56 -12.98
N VAL A 39 5.10 -4.99 -11.88
CA VAL A 39 4.70 -5.73 -10.68
C VAL A 39 3.21 -5.55 -10.47
N GLU A 40 2.50 -6.67 -10.42
CA GLU A 40 1.10 -6.73 -10.02
C GLU A 40 1.01 -7.46 -8.68
N SER A 41 0.41 -6.82 -7.67
CA SER A 41 0.28 -7.36 -6.32
C SER A 41 -1.17 -7.33 -5.86
N TYR A 42 -1.62 -8.45 -5.29
CA TYR A 42 -2.93 -8.57 -4.67
C TYR A 42 -2.76 -8.43 -3.15
N VAL A 43 -3.54 -7.54 -2.55
CA VAL A 43 -3.45 -7.26 -1.11
C VAL A 43 -4.84 -7.33 -0.50
N LEU A 44 -4.97 -8.14 0.55
CA LEU A 44 -6.12 -8.11 1.43
C LEU A 44 -5.79 -7.21 2.61
N ALA A 45 -6.53 -6.12 2.75
CA ALA A 45 -6.31 -5.13 3.79
C ALA A 45 -7.41 -5.19 4.84
N TYR A 46 -6.98 -5.12 6.10
CA TYR A 46 -7.85 -4.97 7.25
C TYR A 46 -7.52 -3.63 7.91
N HIS A 47 -8.56 -2.86 8.21
CA HIS A 47 -8.45 -1.56 8.83
C HIS A 47 -9.34 -1.50 10.06
N VAL A 48 -8.88 -0.82 11.10
CA VAL A 48 -9.69 -0.46 12.25
C VAL A 48 -9.82 1.06 12.24
N GLU A 49 -11.04 1.56 12.10
CA GLU A 49 -11.36 2.97 12.26
C GLU A 49 -11.79 3.27 13.69
N MET A 50 -11.46 4.47 14.17
CA MET A 50 -12.03 4.99 15.41
C MET A 50 -13.48 5.42 15.11
N GLY A 51 -14.44 4.80 15.77
CA GLY A 51 -15.83 5.23 15.68
C GLY A 51 -16.06 6.54 16.43
N GLU A 52 -17.27 7.08 16.31
CA GLU A 52 -17.64 8.37 16.91
C GLU A 52 -17.57 8.38 18.45
N THR A 53 -17.52 7.20 19.07
CA THR A 53 -17.29 7.05 20.51
C THR A 53 -15.94 6.39 20.77
N PRO A 54 -15.20 6.76 21.83
CA PRO A 54 -13.90 6.17 22.16
C PRO A 54 -13.91 4.64 22.35
N SER A 55 -15.09 4.07 22.54
CA SER A 55 -15.35 2.64 22.77
C SER A 55 -15.79 1.88 21.51
N SER A 56 -15.99 2.54 20.37
CA SER A 56 -16.34 1.87 19.12
C SER A 56 -15.15 1.78 18.18
N CYS A 57 -14.66 0.57 17.93
CA CYS A 57 -13.71 0.26 16.88
C CYS A 57 -14.46 -0.42 15.72
N ILE A 58 -14.35 0.11 14.50
CA ILE A 58 -15.07 -0.42 13.33
C ILE A 58 -14.07 -1.17 12.44
N PRO A 59 -14.21 -2.50 12.28
CA PRO A 59 -13.38 -3.26 11.36
C PRO A 59 -13.86 -3.09 9.92
N LEU A 60 -12.93 -2.81 9.01
CA LEU A 60 -13.15 -2.74 7.57
C LEU A 60 -12.23 -3.73 6.86
N THR A 61 -12.74 -4.36 5.80
CA THR A 61 -11.99 -5.30 4.97
C THR A 61 -12.08 -4.88 3.51
N GLU A 62 -10.93 -4.74 2.85
CA GLU A 62 -10.83 -4.27 1.47
C GLU A 62 -9.87 -5.16 0.67
N ILE A 63 -10.16 -5.34 -0.62
CA ILE A 63 -9.31 -6.10 -1.55
C ILE A 63 -8.75 -5.12 -2.58
N TYR A 64 -7.43 -5.08 -2.67
CA TYR A 64 -6.71 -4.19 -3.58
C TYR A 64 -5.93 -4.97 -4.64
N ARG A 65 -5.98 -4.46 -5.88
CA ARG A 65 -5.08 -4.84 -6.97
C ARG A 65 -4.17 -3.67 -7.28
N TYR A 66 -2.89 -3.81 -6.98
CA TYR A 66 -1.86 -2.79 -7.27
C TYR A 66 -1.07 -3.20 -8.51
N VAL A 67 -1.03 -2.36 -9.53
CA VAL A 67 -0.20 -2.54 -10.73
C VAL A 67 0.79 -1.40 -10.80
N ARG A 68 2.10 -1.71 -10.78
CA ARG A 68 3.17 -0.69 -10.80
C ARG A 68 4.23 -1.01 -11.84
N PHE A 69 4.60 0.00 -12.62
CA PHE A 69 5.76 -0.02 -13.49
C PHE A 69 6.96 0.57 -12.75
N LYS A 70 8.06 -0.18 -12.62
CA LYS A 70 9.33 0.34 -12.09
C LYS A 70 10.43 0.12 -13.11
N ARG A 71 11.15 1.18 -13.47
CA ARG A 71 12.45 1.07 -14.14
C ARG A 71 13.47 0.65 -13.09
N TRP A 72 14.18 -0.43 -13.34
CA TRP A 72 15.29 -0.88 -12.54
C TRP A 72 16.45 0.08 -12.78
N ALA A 73 16.60 1.09 -11.93
CA ALA A 73 17.88 1.76 -11.81
C ALA A 73 18.81 0.75 -11.12
N LEU A 74 19.71 0.14 -11.88
CA LEU A 74 20.94 -0.37 -11.29
C LEU A 74 21.62 0.88 -10.73
N GLU A 75 21.59 1.05 -9.41
CA GLU A 75 22.56 1.93 -8.77
C GLU A 75 23.92 1.28 -9.04
N ASP A 76 24.63 1.79 -10.04
CA ASP A 76 26.02 1.47 -10.29
C ASP A 76 26.79 1.74 -8.99
N LYS A 77 27.22 0.66 -8.34
CA LYS A 77 28.20 0.68 -7.25
C LYS A 77 29.60 0.74 -7.82
#